data_AF-A0A7S2RBG7-F1
#
_entry.id   AF-A0A7S2RBG7-F1
#
_cell.length_a   1.000
_cell.length_b   1.000
_cell.length_c   1.000
_cell.angle_alpha   90.00
_cell.angle_beta   90.00
_cell.angle_gamma   90.00
#
_symmetry.space_group_name_H-M   'P 1'
#
loop_
_entity.id
_entity.type
_entity.pdbx_description
1 polymer ?
#
loop_
_entity_poly.entity_id
_entity_poly.type
_entity_poly.pdbx_seq_one_letter_code
_entity_poly.pdbx_strand_id
1 'polypeptide(L)'
;TKWDLRYVSLNGGVLSYYREHSDYAPRYELTLVRCAVRDDGYKVHSRNPKESFHVFSIYQRSSMDDYDSQQHHQQQQSEHDIVPLLRFSTTSLAEKNTWLQFLSQACAYCDSEDFFHKQHRDNNNNNNNNDLRRSSTNLRQFLQP
;
A
#
# COMPACT_ATOMS: atom_id res chain seq x y z
N THR A 1 15.92 -6.76 9.33
CA THR A 1 15.22 -5.54 8.86
C THR A 1 14.51 -4.85 10.02
N LYS A 2 14.37 -3.52 9.99
CA LYS A 2 13.98 -2.68 11.14
C LYS A 2 12.70 -1.89 10.83
N TRP A 3 11.75 -1.90 11.76
CA TRP A 3 10.56 -1.03 11.72
C TRP A 3 10.94 0.41 12.04
N ASP A 4 10.38 1.36 11.30
CA ASP A 4 10.60 2.78 11.56
C ASP A 4 9.30 3.58 11.44
N LEU A 5 9.22 4.71 12.15
CA LEU A 5 8.11 5.64 12.03
C LEU A 5 8.32 6.50 10.78
N ARG A 6 7.29 6.59 9.94
CA ARG A 6 7.32 7.34 8.69
C ARG A 6 6.05 8.16 8.54
N TYR A 7 6.19 9.30 7.88
CA TYR A 7 5.02 10.01 7.38
C TYR A 7 4.63 9.38 6.04
N VAL A 8 3.36 9.02 5.88
CA VAL A 8 2.85 8.31 4.70
C VAL A 8 1.71 9.11 4.08
N SER A 9 1.75 9.26 2.77
CA SER A 9 0.71 9.93 1.99
C SER A 9 0.20 9.00 0.90
N LEU A 10 -1.11 9.03 0.67
CA LEU A 10 -1.76 8.36 -0.45
C LEU A 10 -2.44 9.42 -1.32
N ASN A 11 -2.02 9.51 -2.57
CA ASN A 11 -2.55 10.47 -3.53
C ASN A 11 -2.72 9.83 -4.92
N GLY A 12 -3.95 9.79 -5.42
CA GLY A 12 -4.24 9.38 -6.79
C GLY A 12 -3.71 8.01 -7.17
N GLY A 13 -3.68 7.05 -6.24
CA GLY A 13 -3.14 5.71 -6.49
C GLY A 13 -1.62 5.57 -6.27
N VAL A 14 -0.94 6.66 -5.87
CA VAL A 14 0.48 6.63 -5.48
C VAL A 14 0.58 6.71 -3.97
N LEU A 15 1.28 5.74 -3.38
CA LEU A 15 1.62 5.70 -1.96
C LEU A 15 3.08 6.11 -1.79
N SER A 16 3.31 7.17 -1.02
CA SER A 16 4.64 7.72 -0.79
C SER A 16 4.93 7.75 0.71
N TYR A 17 6.19 7.51 1.09
CA TYR A 17 6.61 7.72 2.46
C TYR A 17 7.82 8.65 2.56
N TYR A 18 7.87 9.34 3.69
CA TYR A 18 8.83 10.39 4.00
C TYR A 18 9.49 10.04 5.33
N ARG A 19 10.71 10.54 5.55
CA ARG A 19 11.35 10.36 6.85
C ARG A 19 10.57 11.15 7.89
N GLU A 20 10.20 12.37 7.54
CA GLU A 20 9.46 13.32 8.38
C GLU A 20 8.36 14.01 7.55
N HIS A 21 7.37 14.61 8.22
CA HIS A 21 6.24 15.28 7.56
C HIS A 21 6.63 16.59 6.85
N SER A 22 7.78 17.16 7.20
CA SER A 22 8.33 18.39 6.61
C SER A 22 9.23 18.12 5.40
N ASP A 23 9.51 16.86 5.08
CA ASP A 23 10.33 16.50 3.92
C ASP A 23 9.63 16.95 2.63
N TYR A 24 10.37 17.61 1.75
CA TYR A 24 9.85 18.08 0.47
C TYR A 24 9.71 16.96 -0.57
N ALA A 25 10.55 15.92 -0.46
CA ALA A 25 10.58 14.80 -1.39
C ALA A 25 10.40 13.46 -0.65
N PRO A 26 9.63 12.53 -1.23
CA PRO A 26 9.46 11.22 -0.65
C PRO A 26 10.75 10.41 -0.73
N ARG A 27 10.93 9.53 0.25
CA ARG A 27 12.03 8.55 0.26
C ARG A 27 11.76 7.39 -0.69
N TYR A 28 10.50 7.16 -1.01
CA TYR A 28 10.03 6.11 -1.89
C TYR A 28 8.58 6.39 -2.29
N GLU A 29 8.24 5.96 -3.49
CA GLU A 29 6.90 6.05 -4.05
C GLU A 29 6.54 4.69 -4.68
N LEU A 30 5.31 4.26 -4.46
CA LEU A 30 4.74 3.04 -5.03
C LEU A 30 3.41 3.38 -5.70
N THR A 31 3.34 3.18 -7.01
CA THR A 31 2.05 3.16 -7.70
C THR A 31 1.33 1.86 -7.37
N LEU A 32 0.07 1.95 -6.95
CA LEU A 32 -0.74 0.82 -6.50
C LEU A 32 -1.38 0.02 -7.65
N VAL A 33 -0.88 0.17 -8.88
CA VAL A 33 -1.31 -0.61 -10.04
C VAL A 33 -1.03 -2.08 -9.78
N ARG A 34 -2.05 -2.91 -9.96
CA ARG A 34 -1.98 -4.36 -9.71
C ARG A 34 -1.46 -4.68 -8.32
N CYS A 35 -1.74 -3.84 -7.33
CA CYS A 35 -1.46 -4.13 -5.94
C CYS A 35 -2.70 -4.71 -5.25
N ALA A 36 -2.48 -5.47 -4.18
CA ALA A 36 -3.50 -5.90 -3.27
C ALA A 36 -3.09 -5.61 -1.83
N VAL A 37 -4.07 -5.38 -0.97
CA VAL A 37 -3.85 -5.08 0.45
C VAL A 37 -4.40 -6.23 1.26
N ARG A 38 -3.62 -6.75 2.21
CA ARG A 38 -4.07 -7.78 3.15
C ARG A 38 -3.97 -7.29 4.59
N ASP A 39 -4.93 -7.72 5.39
CA ASP A 39 -4.87 -7.61 6.84
C ASP A 39 -3.98 -8.74 7.38
N ASP A 40 -2.84 -8.37 7.98
CA ASP A 40 -1.88 -9.31 8.57
C ASP A 40 -2.20 -9.55 10.07
N GLY A 41 -3.33 -9.03 10.57
CA GLY A 41 -3.81 -9.20 11.92
C GLY A 41 -3.19 -8.22 12.91
N TYR A 42 -2.69 -8.74 14.03
CA TYR A 42 -2.06 -7.94 15.07
C TYR A 42 -0.87 -8.67 15.71
N LYS A 43 0.04 -7.89 16.30
CA LYS A 43 1.19 -8.38 17.06
C LYS A 43 1.25 -7.68 18.41
N VAL A 44 1.39 -8.46 19.48
CA VAL A 44 1.55 -7.94 20.84
C VAL A 44 2.92 -7.28 20.97
N HIS A 45 2.99 -6.13 21.62
CA HIS A 45 4.24 -5.43 21.88
C HIS A 45 5.08 -6.23 22.88
N SER A 46 6.25 -6.71 22.46
CA SER A 46 7.11 -7.60 23.27
C SER A 46 7.47 -7.03 24.65
N ARG A 47 7.65 -5.70 24.78
CA ARG A 47 7.96 -5.04 26.05
C ARG A 47 6.74 -4.56 26.86
N ASN A 48 5.55 -4.50 26.25
CA ASN A 48 4.34 -4.02 26.91
C ASN A 48 3.15 -4.85 26.42
N PRO A 49 2.80 -5.96 27.10
CA PRO A 49 1.74 -6.85 26.65
C PRO A 49 0.35 -6.22 26.53
N LYS A 50 0.16 -5.02 27.12
CA LYS A 50 -1.09 -4.25 27.02
C LYS A 50 -1.22 -3.48 25.71
N GLU A 51 -0.14 -3.36 24.96
CA GLU A 51 -0.11 -2.69 23.66
C GLU A 51 -0.05 -3.74 22.55
N SER A 52 -0.88 -3.55 21.53
CA SER A 52 -0.85 -4.33 20.30
C SER A 52 -0.68 -3.42 19.10
N PHE A 53 0.07 -3.90 18.11
CA PHE A 53 0.16 -3.28 16.81
C PHE A 53 -0.73 -4.03 15.82
N HIS A 54 -1.57 -3.31 15.10
CA HIS A 54 -2.35 -3.83 14.01
C HIS A 54 -1.53 -3.75 12.73
N VAL A 55 -1.39 -4.86 12.02
CA VAL A 55 -0.46 -5.00 10.89
C VAL A 55 -1.24 -5.25 9.62
N PHE A 56 -0.81 -4.62 8.53
CA PHE A 56 -1.34 -4.84 7.19
C PHE A 56 -0.22 -4.68 6.17
N SER A 57 -0.37 -5.29 4.99
CA SER A 57 0.67 -5.34 3.97
C SER A 57 0.12 -5.12 2.57
N ILE A 58 0.96 -4.58 1.69
CA ILE A 58 0.70 -4.40 0.27
C ILE A 58 1.54 -5.41 -0.51
N TYR A 59 0.91 -6.08 -1.46
CA TYR A 59 1.48 -7.14 -2.29
C TYR A 59 1.30 -6.81 -3.77
N GLN A 60 2.23 -7.26 -4.59
CA GLN A 60 2.07 -7.24 -6.04
C GLN A 60 1.17 -8.42 -6.46
N ARG A 61 0.12 -8.15 -7.25
CA ARG A 61 -0.69 -9.19 -7.91
C ARG A 61 0.06 -9.73 -9.13
N SER A 62 0.03 -11.05 -9.29
CA SER A 62 0.59 -11.71 -10.46
C SER A 62 -0.23 -11.34 -11.71
N SER A 63 0.43 -11.21 -12.87
CA SER A 63 -0.25 -10.92 -14.15
C SER A 63 -1.08 -12.09 -14.65
N MET A 64 -0.90 -13.25 -14.04
CA MET A 64 -1.61 -14.46 -14.42
C MET A 64 -3.03 -14.55 -13.84
N ASP A 65 -3.41 -13.65 -12.93
CA ASP A 65 -4.75 -13.66 -12.32
C ASP A 65 -5.87 -13.25 -13.30
N ASP A 66 -5.53 -12.74 -14.49
CA ASP A 66 -6.50 -12.28 -15.52
C ASP A 66 -6.88 -13.36 -16.54
N TYR A 67 -6.19 -14.52 -16.58
CA TYR A 67 -6.59 -15.64 -17.44
C TYR A 67 -7.41 -16.65 -16.65
N ASP A 68 -8.70 -16.60 -16.96
CA ASP A 68 -9.81 -17.46 -16.60
C ASP A 68 -9.49 -18.79 -15.88
N SER A 69 -10.26 -19.01 -14.81
CA SER A 69 -10.17 -20.16 -13.92
C SER A 69 -10.52 -21.44 -14.65
N GLN A 70 -9.54 -22.16 -15.20
CA GLN A 70 -9.67 -23.59 -15.48
C GLN A 70 -8.34 -24.28 -15.79
N GLN A 71 -8.13 -25.42 -15.11
CA GLN A 71 -7.13 -26.48 -15.35
C GLN A 71 -5.86 -26.47 -14.47
N HIS A 72 -6.02 -27.03 -13.28
CA HIS A 72 -5.21 -28.13 -12.71
C HIS A 72 -3.81 -28.39 -13.33
N HIS A 73 -2.74 -27.98 -12.63
CA HIS A 73 -1.71 -28.85 -12.02
C HIS A 73 -0.41 -28.09 -11.73
N GLN A 74 0.06 -28.22 -10.49
CA GLN A 74 1.44 -28.01 -10.04
C GLN A 74 2.04 -26.60 -10.18
N GLN A 75 1.63 -25.70 -9.30
CA GLN A 75 2.59 -24.98 -8.47
C GLN A 75 1.85 -24.49 -7.22
N GLN A 76 1.89 -25.32 -6.17
CA GLN A 76 1.93 -24.78 -4.81
C GLN A 76 3.22 -23.98 -4.69
N GLN A 77 3.31 -22.82 -5.33
CA GLN A 77 4.06 -21.73 -4.71
C GLN A 77 3.30 -21.51 -3.43
N SER A 78 3.91 -21.95 -2.34
CA SER A 78 3.28 -21.94 -1.04
C SER A 78 2.74 -20.52 -0.82
N GLU A 79 1.53 -20.38 -0.28
CA GLU A 79 0.97 -19.07 0.08
C GLU A 79 1.92 -18.28 1.02
N HIS A 80 2.95 -18.96 1.54
CA HIS A 80 4.06 -18.48 2.34
C HIS A 80 5.20 -17.79 1.57
N ASP A 81 5.29 -17.89 0.24
CA ASP A 81 6.37 -17.29 -0.56
C ASP A 81 6.04 -15.88 -1.07
N ILE A 82 4.80 -15.40 -0.90
CA ILE A 82 4.42 -14.06 -1.35
C ILE A 82 5.03 -13.02 -0.40
N VAL A 83 6.07 -12.34 -0.87
CA VAL A 83 6.76 -11.28 -0.13
C VAL A 83 5.98 -9.97 -0.23
N PRO A 84 5.66 -9.30 0.89
CA PRO A 84 5.02 -7.99 0.84
C PRO A 84 5.97 -6.93 0.29
N LEU A 85 5.47 -6.06 -0.59
CA LEU A 85 6.18 -4.87 -1.06
C LEU A 85 6.42 -3.91 0.10
N LEU A 86 5.35 -3.61 0.83
CA LEU A 86 5.37 -2.75 2.01
C LEU A 86 4.53 -3.37 3.10
N ARG A 87 4.99 -3.25 4.34
CA ARG A 87 4.24 -3.68 5.52
C ARG A 87 4.15 -2.54 6.52
N PHE A 88 2.96 -2.31 7.05
CA PHE A 88 2.65 -1.20 7.94
C PHE A 88 2.15 -1.70 9.29
N SER A 89 2.30 -0.85 10.30
CA SER A 89 1.67 -1.05 11.59
C SER A 89 1.15 0.26 12.18
N THR A 90 0.04 0.14 12.92
CA THR A 90 -0.56 1.21 13.71
C THR A 90 -0.97 0.67 15.09
N THR A 91 -1.05 1.55 16.07
CA THR A 91 -1.57 1.24 17.42
C THR A 91 -3.09 1.29 17.50
N SER A 92 -3.78 1.73 16.44
CA SER A 92 -5.23 1.89 16.41
C SER A 92 -5.88 0.98 15.37
N LEU A 93 -6.80 0.11 15.81
CA LEU A 93 -7.59 -0.73 14.90
C LEU A 93 -8.41 0.12 13.91
N ALA A 94 -8.94 1.25 14.38
CA ALA A 94 -9.71 2.17 13.53
C ALA A 94 -8.83 2.81 12.44
N GLU A 95 -7.59 3.14 12.77
CA GLU A 95 -6.63 3.65 11.77
C GLU A 95 -6.28 2.55 10.76
N LYS A 96 -6.04 1.30 11.20
CA LYS A 96 -5.81 0.17 10.28
C LYS A 96 -6.97 0.03 9.29
N ASN A 97 -8.19 -0.01 9.79
CA ASN A 97 -9.37 -0.23 8.96
C ASN A 97 -9.56 0.92 7.95
N THR A 98 -9.33 2.15 8.37
CA THR A 98 -9.34 3.33 7.49
C THR A 98 -8.30 3.20 6.38
N TRP A 99 -7.06 2.81 6.70
CA TRP A 99 -6.01 2.61 5.71
C TRP A 99 -6.28 1.45 4.77
N LEU A 100 -6.76 0.30 5.28
CA LEU A 100 -7.16 -0.83 4.46
C LEU A 100 -8.22 -0.42 3.44
N GLN A 101 -9.22 0.37 3.86
CA GLN A 101 -10.26 0.87 2.97
C GLN A 101 -9.68 1.79 1.88
N PHE A 102 -8.88 2.79 2.27
CA PHE A 102 -8.32 3.74 1.30
C PHE A 102 -7.36 3.08 0.32
N LEU A 103 -6.49 2.18 0.78
CA LEU A 103 -5.56 1.47 -0.09
C LEU A 103 -6.31 0.50 -1.02
N SER A 104 -7.34 -0.20 -0.54
CA SER A 104 -8.13 -1.09 -1.40
C SER A 104 -8.87 -0.31 -2.49
N GLN A 105 -9.47 0.83 -2.14
CA GLN A 105 -10.11 1.72 -3.12
C GLN A 105 -9.09 2.26 -4.13
N ALA A 106 -7.90 2.65 -3.66
CA ALA A 106 -6.85 3.15 -4.53
C ALA A 106 -6.30 2.08 -5.48
N CYS A 107 -6.13 0.83 -5.03
CA CYS A 107 -5.74 -0.29 -5.90
C CYS A 107 -6.81 -0.52 -6.98
N ALA A 108 -8.09 -0.58 -6.60
CA ALA A 108 -9.19 -0.75 -7.55
C ALA A 108 -9.29 0.42 -8.55
N TYR A 109 -9.02 1.65 -8.10
CA TYR A 109 -8.93 2.81 -8.98
C TYR A 109 -7.77 2.69 -9.97
N CYS A 110 -6.59 2.25 -9.54
CA CYS A 110 -5.42 2.06 -10.40
C CYS A 110 -5.62 1.00 -11.48
N ASP A 111 -6.46 0.00 -11.23
CA ASP A 111 -6.80 -1.04 -12.22
C ASP A 111 -7.91 -0.59 -13.20
N SER A 112 -8.46 0.63 -13.03
CA SER A 112 -9.52 1.16 -13.89
C SER A 112 -8.99 1.97 -15.08
N GLU A 113 -9.77 2.00 -16.16
CA GLU A 113 -9.51 2.82 -17.36
C GLU A 113 -9.31 4.31 -17.03
N ASP A 114 -9.99 4.83 -16.00
CA ASP A 114 -9.89 6.24 -15.59
C ASP A 114 -8.47 6.61 -15.14
N PHE A 115 -7.76 5.68 -14.52
CA PHE A 115 -6.37 5.89 -14.10
C PHE A 115 -5.45 6.03 -15.32
N PHE A 116 -5.59 5.16 -16.32
CA PHE A 116 -4.79 5.22 -17.55
C PHE A 116 -5.03 6.52 -18.32
N HIS A 117 -6.29 6.96 -18.43
CA HIS A 117 -6.60 8.24 -19.07
C HIS A 117 -5.99 9.43 -18.32
N LYS A 118 -6.01 9.41 -16.98
CA LYS A 118 -5.36 10.46 -16.17
C LYS A 118 -3.84 10.44 -16.35
N GLN A 119 -3.20 9.28 -16.29
CA GLN A 119 -1.76 9.16 -16.47
C GLN A 119 -1.31 9.61 -17.87
N HIS A 120 -2.09 9.28 -18.91
CA HIS A 120 -1.86 9.79 -20.27
C HIS A 120 -2.09 11.31 -20.39
N ARG A 121 -3.06 11.87 -19.67
CA ARG A 121 -3.27 13.32 -19.60
C ARG A 121 -2.14 14.03 -18.88
N ASP A 122 -1.68 13.53 -17.74
CA ASP A 122 -0.61 14.15 -16.95
C ASP A 122 0.74 14.06 -17.69
N ASN A 123 1.00 12.99 -18.44
CA ASN A 123 2.16 12.90 -19.34
C ASN A 123 2.10 13.91 -20.50
N ASN A 124 0.90 14.30 -20.96
CA ASN A 124 0.71 15.24 -22.06
C ASN A 124 0.52 16.71 -21.59
N ASN A 125 0.05 16.92 -20.37
CA ASN A 125 -0.26 18.22 -19.78
C ASN A 125 0.59 18.44 -18.53
N ASN A 126 1.86 18.78 -18.74
CA ASN A 126 2.75 19.26 -17.68
C ASN A 126 2.41 20.70 -17.25
N ASN A 127 1.13 21.00 -16.95
CA ASN A 127 0.67 22.26 -16.35
C ASN A 127 -0.72 22.13 -15.69
N ASN A 128 -0.75 22.42 -14.38
CA ASN A 128 -1.88 22.82 -13.50
C ASN A 128 -2.66 21.74 -12.69
N ASN A 129 -2.24 21.67 -11.42
CA ASN A 129 -2.98 21.55 -10.14
C ASN A 129 -4.16 20.56 -10.02
N ASN A 130 -3.92 19.55 -9.18
CA ASN A 130 -4.85 18.50 -8.75
C ASN A 130 -5.58 18.86 -7.44
N ASP A 131 -6.90 18.84 -7.46
CA ASP A 131 -7.75 18.65 -6.28
C ASP A 131 -8.38 17.25 -6.33
N LEU A 132 -7.78 16.30 -5.59
CA LEU A 132 -8.43 15.04 -5.23
C LEU A 132 -7.97 14.63 -3.83
N ARG A 133 -8.92 14.18 -3.00
CA ARG A 133 -8.79 13.98 -1.54
C ARG A 133 -7.47 13.32 -1.13
N ARG A 134 -6.62 14.10 -0.47
CA ARG A 134 -5.39 13.63 0.18
C ARG A 134 -5.73 12.95 1.50
N SER A 135 -5.23 11.75 1.71
CA SER A 135 -5.14 11.14 3.03
C SER A 135 -3.67 11.02 3.41
N SER A 136 -3.30 11.56 4.58
CA SER A 136 -1.92 11.58 5.04
C SER A 136 -1.87 11.47 6.57
N THR A 137 -1.15 10.47 7.08
CA THR A 137 -0.91 10.29 8.52
C THR A 137 0.48 9.69 8.76
N ASN A 138 0.88 9.60 10.03
CA ASN A 138 2.12 8.93 10.41
C ASN A 138 1.85 7.44 10.61
N LEU A 139 2.53 6.58 9.85
CA LEU A 139 2.47 5.13 10.01
C LEU A 139 3.85 4.57 10.32
N ARG A 140 3.91 3.48 11.09
CA ARG A 140 5.14 2.70 11.16
C ARG A 140 5.21 1.81 9.93
N GLN A 141 6.32 1.85 9.23
CA GLN A 141 6.53 1.09 8.01
C GLN A 141 7.74 0.17 8.16
N PHE A 142 7.66 -0.94 7.46
CA PHE A 142 8.71 -1.91 7.25
C PHE A 142 9.05 -1.97 5.76
N LEU A 143 10.34 -1.85 5.45
CA LEU A 143 10.91 -2.02 4.12
C LEU A 143 11.81 -3.25 4.14
N GLN A 144 11.68 -4.09 3.12
CA GLN A 144 12.66 -5.14 2.86
C GLN A 144 13.76 -4.57 1.93
N PRO A 145 15.03 -5.01 2.09
CA PRO A 145 16.11 -4.66 1.18
C PRO A 145 15.88 -5.22 -0.22
#